data_AF-V8D459-F1
#
_entry.id   AF-V8D459-F1
#
_cell.length_a   1.000
_cell.length_b   1.000
_cell.length_c   1.000
_cell.angle_alpha   90.00
_cell.angle_beta   90.00
_cell.angle_gamma   90.00
#
_symmetry.space_group_name_H-M   'P 1'
#
loop_
_entity.id
_entity.type
_entity.pdbx_description
1 polymer ?
#
loop_
_entity_poly.entity_id
_entity_poly.type
_entity_poly.pdbx_seq_one_letter_code
_entity_poly.pdbx_strand_id
1 'polypeptide(L)' 'MTDPDNAGPWQGSKRARANIADLTLIVRVPGRPADVRVFTDAEKDDAHKYASSVGGTVEPLATH' A
#
# COMPACT_ATOMS: atom_id res chain seq x y z
N MET A 1 -21.32 -22.76 32.09
CA MET A 1 -19.89 -22.48 31.88
C MET A 1 -19.71 -22.28 30.39
N THR A 2 -20.03 -21.08 29.91
CA THR A 2 -19.97 -20.72 28.51
C THR A 2 -19.34 -19.33 28.50
N ASP A 3 -18.10 -19.30 28.04
CA ASP A 3 -17.27 -18.10 27.95
C ASP A 3 -17.79 -17.20 26.81
N PRO A 4 -18.08 -15.91 27.05
CA PRO A 4 -18.43 -14.98 26.00
C PRO A 4 -17.38 -13.87 25.92
N ASP A 5 -16.11 -14.18 25.60
CA ASP A 5 -15.16 -13.10 25.29
C ASP A 5 -14.03 -13.54 24.34
N ASN A 6 -14.39 -14.04 23.15
CA ASN A 6 -13.45 -14.12 22.04
C ASN A 6 -13.84 -13.16 20.91
N ALA A 7 -13.92 -11.87 21.25
CA ALA A 7 -13.91 -10.79 20.26
C ALA A 7 -12.50 -10.19 20.22
N GLY A 8 -11.57 -10.91 19.58
CA GLY A 8 -10.25 -10.37 19.30
C GLY A 8 -10.36 -9.02 18.58
N PRO A 9 -9.49 -8.04 18.87
CA PRO A 9 -9.55 -6.75 18.19
C PRO A 9 -9.29 -7.01 16.71
N TRP A 10 -10.33 -6.85 15.90
CA TRP A 10 -10.20 -6.70 14.45
C TRP A 10 -9.38 -5.45 14.22
N GLN A 11 -8.05 -5.61 14.22
CA GLN A 11 -7.09 -4.60 13.85
C GLN A 11 -7.19 -4.46 12.32
N GLY A 12 -8.32 -3.93 11.85
CA GLY A 12 -8.51 -3.55 10.46
C GLY A 12 -7.34 -2.64 10.12
N SER A 13 -6.49 -3.11 9.21
CA SER A 13 -5.32 -2.36 8.76
C SER A 13 -5.80 -0.95 8.46
N LYS A 14 -5.33 0.01 9.24
CA LYS A 14 -5.66 1.43 9.11
C LYS A 14 -5.14 1.85 7.74
N ARG A 15 -5.90 1.59 6.69
CA ARG A 15 -5.68 2.15 5.36
C ARG A 15 -5.83 3.64 5.62
N ALA A 16 -4.71 4.30 5.85
CA ALA A 16 -4.67 5.73 5.98
C ALA A 16 -5.41 6.27 4.76
N ARG A 17 -6.40 7.13 4.99
CA ARG A 17 -7.06 7.84 3.90
C ARG A 17 -6.03 8.81 3.32
N ALA A 18 -5.16 8.31 2.46
CA ALA A 18 -4.30 9.14 1.63
C ALA A 18 -5.22 9.90 0.67
N ASN A 19 -5.01 11.22 0.55
CA ASN A 19 -5.70 11.99 -0.47
C ASN A 19 -5.19 11.52 -1.84
N ILE A 20 -6.08 11.36 -2.81
CA ILE A 20 -5.71 10.94 -4.16
C ILE A 20 -4.73 11.96 -4.77
N ALA A 21 -4.84 13.24 -4.41
CA ALA A 21 -3.94 14.29 -4.86
C ALA A 21 -2.48 14.15 -4.38
N ASP A 22 -2.25 13.46 -3.27
CA ASP A 22 -0.91 13.27 -2.70
C ASP A 22 -0.19 12.04 -3.32
N LEU A 23 -0.89 11.25 -4.13
CA LEU A 23 -0.34 10.05 -4.76
C LEU A 23 0.53 10.44 -5.96
N THR A 24 1.84 10.35 -5.78
CA THR A 24 2.84 10.76 -6.78
C THR A 24 3.67 9.58 -7.30
N LEU A 25 3.59 8.42 -6.66
CA LEU A 25 4.40 7.25 -6.97
C LEU A 25 3.51 6.03 -7.21
N ILE A 26 3.88 5.20 -8.17
CA ILE A 26 3.24 3.91 -8.45
C ILE A 26 4.29 2.80 -8.54
N VAL A 27 4.04 1.69 -7.86
CA VAL A 27 4.83 0.47 -7.99
C VAL A 27 4.10 -0.47 -8.93
N ARG A 28 4.73 -0.76 -10.07
CA ARG A 28 4.22 -1.73 -11.04
C ARG A 28 4.93 -3.06 -10.86
N VAL A 29 4.17 -4.16 -10.82
CA VAL A 29 4.72 -5.52 -10.73
C VAL A 29 4.52 -6.22 -12.06
N PRO A 30 5.59 -6.56 -12.80
CA PRO A 30 5.47 -7.24 -14.08
C PRO A 30 4.81 -8.62 -13.88
N GLY A 31 3.82 -8.94 -14.71
CA GLY A 31 3.07 -10.19 -14.62
C GLY A 31 2.02 -10.25 -13.50
N ARG A 32 1.91 -9.21 -12.64
CA ARG A 32 0.92 -9.16 -11.55
C ARG A 32 0.26 -7.78 -11.43
N PRO A 33 -0.69 -7.45 -12.32
CA PRO A 33 -1.38 -6.16 -12.27
C PRO A 33 -2.19 -5.94 -10.98
N ALA A 34 -2.56 -7.01 -10.27
CA ALA A 34 -3.28 -6.93 -8.99
C ALA A 34 -2.39 -6.48 -7.82
N ASP A 35 -1.06 -6.61 -7.93
CA ASP A 35 -0.09 -6.17 -6.93
C ASP A 35 0.39 -4.73 -7.16
N VAL A 36 -0.21 -4.02 -8.14
CA VAL A 36 0.11 -2.61 -8.38
C VAL A 36 -0.36 -1.76 -7.21
N ARG A 37 0.52 -0.89 -6.72
CA ARG A 37 0.27 -0.10 -5.51
C ARG A 37 0.80 1.31 -5.63
N VAL A 38 0.01 2.29 -5.20
CA VAL A 38 0.33 3.72 -5.26
C VAL A 38 0.75 4.24 -3.89
N PHE A 39 1.65 5.21 -3.90
CA PHE A 39 2.28 5.78 -2.73
C PHE A 39 2.37 7.31 -2.87
N THR A 40 2.43 7.98 -1.73
CA THR A 40 2.72 9.42 -1.67
C THR A 40 4.22 9.68 -1.72
N ASP A 41 4.63 10.93 -1.95
CA ASP A 41 6.06 11.32 -1.91
C ASP A 41 6.67 11.08 -0.53
N ALA A 42 5.89 11.30 0.53
CA ALA A 42 6.31 11.04 1.91
C ALA A 42 6.56 9.54 2.19
N GLU A 43 5.95 8.64 1.41
CA GLU A 43 6.08 7.19 1.51
C GLU A 43 7.03 6.61 0.46
N LYS A 44 7.91 7.43 -0.13
CA LYS A 44 8.86 6.99 -1.16
C LYS A 44 9.74 5.83 -0.69
N ASP A 45 10.23 5.86 0.55
CA ASP A 45 11.00 4.76 1.13
C ASP A 45 10.20 3.45 1.20
N ASP A 46 8.91 3.52 1.53
CA ASP A 46 8.01 2.37 1.56
C ASP A 46 7.70 1.85 0.15
N ALA A 47 7.56 2.75 -0.83
CA ALA A 47 7.40 2.37 -2.23
C ALA A 47 8.62 1.58 -2.74
N HIS A 48 9.83 2.03 -2.42
CA HIS A 48 11.08 1.36 -2.79
C HIS A 48 11.24 0.00 -2.09
N LYS A 49 10.89 -0.08 -0.80
CA LYS A 49 10.88 -1.35 -0.05
C LYS A 49 9.88 -2.34 -0.64
N TYR A 50 8.67 -1.88 -0.93
CA TYR A 50 7.64 -2.71 -1.53
C TYR A 50 8.07 -3.21 -2.90
N ALA A 51 8.56 -2.33 -3.78
CA ALA A 51 9.10 -2.67 -5.09
C ALA A 51 10.20 -3.74 -5.01
N SER A 52 11.17 -3.55 -4.10
CA SER A 52 12.25 -4.54 -3.87
C SER A 52 11.72 -5.89 -3.38
N SER A 53 10.67 -5.88 -2.53
CA SER A 53 10.07 -7.09 -1.96
C SER A 53 9.25 -7.87 -2.98
N VAL A 54 8.57 -7.20 -3.91
CA VAL A 54 7.67 -7.85 -4.89
C VAL A 54 8.30 -8.01 -6.28
N GLY A 55 9.51 -7.50 -6.48
CA GLY A 55 10.15 -7.44 -7.81
C GLY A 55 9.47 -6.42 -8.73
N GLY A 56 8.89 -5.36 -8.15
CA GLY A 56 8.25 -4.28 -8.88
C GLY A 56 9.20 -3.12 -9.20
N THR A 57 8.71 -2.16 -9.98
CA THR A 57 9.41 -0.93 -10.33
C THR A 57 8.62 0.27 -9.83
N VAL A 58 9.30 1.20 -9.15
CA VAL A 58 8.72 2.47 -8.73
C VAL A 58 8.79 3.45 -9.90
N GLU A 59 7.64 3.96 -10.32
CA GLU A 59 7.53 5.00 -11.34
C GLU A 59 6.82 6.23 -10.76
N PRO A 60 7.23 7.45 -11.15
CA PRO A 60 6.46 8.64 -10.84
C PRO A 60 5.16 8.64 -11.63
N LEU A 61 4.04 8.92 -10.95
CA LEU A 61 2.78 9.25 -11.58
C LEU A 61 2.95 10.65 -12.20
N ALA A 62 3.03 10.73 -13.52
CA ALA A 62 3.03 12.02 -14.19
C ALA A 62 1.71 12.73 -13.90
N THR A 63 1.75 13.77 -13.07
CA THR A 63 0.62 14.67 -12.84
C THR A 63 0.38 15.43 -14.14
N HIS A 64 -0.69 15.09 -14.85
CA HIS A 64 -1.08 15.72 -16.12
C HIS A 64 -2.11 16.83 -15.92
#